data_AF-A0A3C1Y4Q0-F1
#
_entry.id   AF-A0A3C1Y4Q0-F1
#
_cell.length_a   1.000
_cell.length_b   1.000
_cell.length_c   1.000
_cell.angle_alpha   90.00
_cell.angle_beta   90.00
_cell.angle_gamma   90.00
#
_symmetry.space_group_name_H-M   'P 1'
#
loop_
_entity.id
_entity.type
_entity.pdbx_description
1 polymer ?
#
loop_
_entity_poly.entity_id
_entity_poly.type
_entity_poly.pdbx_seq_one_letter_code
_entity_poly.pdbx_strand_id
1 'polypeptide(L)'
;MPQELRPGTRATLQVRQLAPGEFAWIITLLDPESGNVRSTNYSDKRYTSQDEASAAGKAAVVAFLAGEAPERVAAADNKRKA
;
A
#
# COMPACT_ATOMS: atom_id res chain seq x y z
N MET A 1 7.22 -10.45 13.01
CA MET A 1 5.84 -10.52 13.52
C MET A 1 4.91 -10.49 12.32
N PRO A 2 4.23 -11.59 11.96
CA PRO A 2 3.24 -11.56 10.90
C PRO A 2 2.16 -10.59 11.34
N GLN A 3 1.99 -9.48 10.62
CA GLN A 3 0.90 -8.55 10.89
C GLN A 3 -0.36 -9.16 10.31
N GLU A 4 -0.90 -10.18 10.99
CA GLU A 4 -2.13 -10.83 10.60
C GLU A 4 -3.20 -9.76 10.38
N LEU A 5 -3.80 -9.78 9.20
CA LEU A 5 -4.89 -8.88 8.88
C LEU A 5 -6.15 -9.41 9.55
N ARG A 6 -6.88 -8.51 10.19
CA ARG A 6 -8.13 -8.87 10.85
C ARG A 6 -9.20 -9.14 9.77
N PRO A 7 -10.07 -10.15 9.96
CA PRO A 7 -11.27 -10.29 9.15
C PRO A 7 -12.03 -8.96 9.07
N GLY A 8 -12.45 -8.58 7.86
CA GLY A 8 -13.12 -7.29 7.61
C GLY A 8 -12.20 -6.10 7.31
N THR A 9 -10.86 -6.26 7.40
CA THR A 9 -9.92 -5.21 6.99
C THR A 9 -10.22 -4.74 5.57
N ARG A 10 -10.39 -3.43 5.39
CA ARG A 10 -10.69 -2.83 4.08
C ARG A 10 -9.43 -2.21 3.52
N ALA A 11 -9.14 -2.46 2.26
CA ALA A 11 -8.08 -1.78 1.52
C ALA A 11 -8.69 -0.83 0.51
N THR A 12 -8.16 0.39 0.41
CA THR A 12 -8.48 1.32 -0.67
C THR A 12 -7.27 1.43 -1.58
N LEU A 13 -7.52 1.39 -2.89
CA LEU A 13 -6.50 1.61 -3.92
C LEU A 13 -6.81 2.94 -4.61
N GLN A 14 -5.83 3.83 -4.62
CA GLN A 14 -5.87 5.08 -5.37
C GLN A 14 -4.72 5.10 -6.36
N VAL A 15 -5.00 5.44 -7.61
CA VAL A 15 -3.96 5.71 -8.62
C VAL A 15 -3.88 7.22 -8.79
N ARG A 16 -2.67 7.76 -8.68
CA ARG A 16 -2.41 9.19 -8.85
C ARG A 16 -1.39 9.38 -9.96
N GLN A 17 -1.66 10.37 -10.80
CA GLN A 17 -0.64 10.93 -11.68
C GLN A 17 0.25 11.87 -10.86
N LEU A 18 1.56 11.67 -10.95
CA LEU A 18 2.56 12.50 -10.27
C LEU A 18 3.20 13.51 -11.22
N ALA A 19 3.39 13.10 -12.48
CA ALA A 19 3.86 13.95 -13.57
C ALA A 19 3.17 13.53 -14.89
N PRO A 20 3.24 14.33 -15.96
CA PRO A 20 2.75 13.93 -17.28
C PRO A 20 3.35 12.58 -17.72
N GLY A 21 2.50 11.56 -17.88
CA GLY A 21 2.96 10.20 -18.20
C GLY A 21 3.53 9.39 -17.04
N GLU A 22 3.51 9.88 -15.80
CA GLU A 22 3.95 9.13 -14.62
C GLU A 22 2.80 8.92 -13.63
N PHE A 23 2.51 7.65 -13.35
CA PHE A 23 1.47 7.21 -12.44
C PHE A 23 2.06 6.42 -11.28
N ALA A 24 1.42 6.53 -10.13
CA ALA A 24 1.77 5.79 -8.92
C ALA A 24 0.49 5.31 -8.24
N TRP A 25 0.55 4.17 -7.58
CA TRP A 25 -0.55 3.70 -6.74
C TRP A 25 -0.30 3.99 -5.27
N ILE A 26 -1.38 4.13 -4.51
CA ILE A 26 -1.40 4.32 -3.07
C ILE A 26 -2.42 3.35 -2.51
N ILE A 27 -2.01 2.57 -1.51
CA ILE A 27 -2.88 1.61 -0.83
C ILE A 27 -3.05 2.06 0.60
N THR A 28 -4.29 2.28 1.02
CA THR A 28 -4.61 2.56 2.42
C THR A 28 -5.35 1.38 3.02
N LEU A 29 -4.79 0.78 4.06
CA LEU A 29 -5.45 -0.24 4.86
C LEU A 29 -6.20 0.44 6.01
N LEU A 30 -7.48 0.13 6.13
CA LEU A 30 -8.37 0.63 7.16
C LEU A 30 -8.68 -0.48 8.15
N ASP A 31 -8.65 -0.12 9.43
CA ASP A 31 -9.07 -0.98 10.51
C ASP A 31 -10.60 -1.16 10.50
N PRO A 32 -11.11 -2.40 10.55
CA PRO A 32 -12.55 -2.66 10.46
C PRO A 32 -13.38 -2.18 11.65
N GLU A 33 -12.80 -2.13 12.86
CA GLU A 33 -13.53 -1.74 14.07
C GLU A 33 -13.57 -0.23 14.23
N SER A 34 -12.41 0.41 14.11
CA SER A 34 -12.28 1.84 14.35
C SER A 34 -12.47 2.70 13.10
N GLY A 35 -12.38 2.11 11.90
CA GLY A 35 -12.35 2.85 10.64
C GLY A 35 -11.07 3.66 10.42
N ASN A 36 -10.11 3.59 11.35
CA ASN A 36 -8.87 4.34 11.29
C ASN A 36 -7.90 3.76 10.25
N VAL A 37 -7.03 4.63 9.74
CA VAL A 37 -5.94 4.20 8.86
C VAL A 37 -4.95 3.36 9.67
N ARG A 38 -4.83 2.09 9.29
CA ARG A 38 -3.83 1.16 9.84
C ARG A 38 -2.48 1.34 9.15
N SER A 39 -2.47 1.58 7.84
CA SER A 39 -1.25 1.67 7.04
C SER A 39 -1.52 2.36 5.71
N THR A 40 -0.58 3.17 5.24
CA THR A 40 -0.58 3.73 3.88
C THR A 40 0.71 3.31 3.18
N ASN A 41 0.59 2.60 2.06
CA ASN A 41 1.71 2.17 1.24
C ASN A 41 1.67 2.89 -0.10
N TYR A 42 2.85 3.21 -0.62
CA TYR A 42 3.02 3.93 -1.87
C TYR A 42 3.77 3.05 -2.87
N SER A 43 3.49 3.24 -4.16
CA SER A 43 4.29 2.58 -5.18
C SER A 43 5.68 3.21 -5.25
N ASP A 44 6.70 2.39 -5.03
CA ASP A 44 8.10 2.78 -5.27
C ASP A 44 8.37 2.94 -6.77
N LYS A 45 7.73 2.10 -7.58
CA LYS A 45 7.77 2.20 -9.04
C LYS A 45 6.85 3.31 -9.55
N ARG A 46 7.32 4.03 -10.58
CA ARG A 46 6.49 4.90 -11.43
C ARG A 46 6.09 4.13 -12.68
N TYR A 47 4.80 4.19 -12.99
CA TYR A 47 4.19 3.52 -14.14
C TYR A 47 3.96 4.53 -15.25
N THR A 48 4.09 4.10 -16.49
CA THR A 48 3.79 4.94 -17.67
C THR A 48 2.28 4.97 -17.96
N SER A 49 1.62 3.89 -17.51
CA SER A 49 0.20 3.56 -17.44
C SER A 49 -0.61 4.00 -16.22
N GLN A 50 -1.79 4.65 -16.36
CA GLN A 50 -2.80 4.58 -15.28
C GLN A 50 -3.29 3.13 -15.10
N ASP A 51 -3.52 2.40 -16.20
CA ASP A 51 -3.96 1.01 -16.15
C ASP A 51 -2.88 0.10 -15.58
N GLU A 52 -1.61 0.33 -15.94
CA GLU A 52 -0.48 -0.41 -15.38
C GLU A 52 -0.34 -0.16 -13.87
N ALA A 53 -0.44 1.10 -13.42
CA ALA A 53 -0.46 1.44 -12.00
C ALA A 53 -1.66 0.81 -11.27
N SER A 54 -2.83 0.77 -11.91
CA SER A 54 -4.05 0.17 -11.34
C SER A 54 -3.90 -1.35 -11.19
N ALA A 55 -3.41 -2.05 -12.21
CA ALA A 55 -3.17 -3.48 -12.18
C ALA A 55 -2.15 -3.86 -11.10
N ALA A 56 -1.03 -3.13 -11.05
CA ALA A 56 0.00 -3.37 -10.05
C ALA A 56 -0.48 -3.04 -8.63
N GLY A 57 -1.23 -1.94 -8.46
CA GLY A 57 -1.83 -1.57 -7.18
C GLY A 57 -2.85 -2.60 -6.69
N LYS A 58 -3.67 -3.17 -7.59
CA LYS A 58 -4.59 -4.27 -7.24
C LYS A 58 -3.84 -5.51 -6.79
N ALA A 59 -2.78 -5.90 -7.51
CA ALA A 59 -1.94 -7.02 -7.11
C ALA A 59 -1.31 -6.80 -5.73
N ALA A 60 -0.81 -5.59 -5.46
CA ALA A 60 -0.29 -5.23 -4.15
C ALA A 60 -1.38 -5.27 -3.06
N VAL A 61 -2.60 -4.81 -3.32
CA VAL A 61 -3.74 -4.94 -2.37
C VAL A 61 -4.01 -6.41 -2.06
N VAL A 62 -4.06 -7.27 -3.07
CA VAL A 62 -4.30 -8.71 -2.89
C VAL A 62 -3.18 -9.34 -2.06
N ALA A 63 -1.92 -9.01 -2.34
CA ALA A 63 -0.78 -9.45 -1.53
C ALA A 63 -0.94 -9.02 -0.07
N PHE A 64 -1.20 -7.72 0.17
CA PHE A 64 -1.46 -7.20 1.52
C PHE A 64 -2.56 -8.01 2.20
N LEU A 65 -3.72 -8.16 1.56
CA LEU A 65 -4.89 -8.87 2.10
C LEU A 65 -4.66 -10.37 2.34
N ALA A 66 -3.82 -11.02 1.53
CA ALA A 66 -3.45 -12.42 1.68
C ALA A 66 -2.48 -12.68 2.85
N GLY A 67 -2.00 -11.64 3.53
CA GLY A 67 -1.03 -11.77 4.62
C GLY A 67 0.42 -11.94 4.14
N GLU A 68 0.63 -12.06 2.82
CA GLU A 68 1.92 -11.79 2.18
C GLU A 68 2.11 -10.28 2.15
N ALA A 69 2.63 -9.70 3.23
CA ALA A 69 3.14 -8.35 3.17
C ALA A 69 4.10 -8.29 1.97
N PRO A 70 3.79 -7.53 0.89
CA PRO A 70 4.81 -7.24 -0.09
C PRO A 70 5.93 -6.60 0.72
N GLU A 71 7.12 -7.20 0.62
CA GLU A 71 8.28 -6.89 1.43
C GLU A 71 8.30 -5.40 1.70
N ARG A 72 8.06 -5.05 2.97
CA ARG A 72 8.13 -3.67 3.41
C ARG A 72 9.52 -3.24 3.01
N VAL A 73 9.66 -2.43 1.96
CA VAL A 73 10.82 -1.57 1.83
C VAL A 73 10.62 -0.58 2.97
N ALA A 74 11.08 -1.00 4.15
CA ALA A 74 11.03 -0.24 5.36
C ALA A 74 11.77 1.05 5.03
N ALA A 75 11.00 2.12 4.77
CA ALA A 75 11.50 3.46 4.99
C ALA A 75 12.03 3.44 6.42
N ALA A 76 13.35 3.49 6.51
CA ALA A 76 14.10 3.31 7.73
C ALA A 76 13.55 4.25 8.80
N ASP A 77 12.83 3.67 9.77
CA ASP A 77 12.56 4.31 11.04
C ASP A 77 13.88 4.27 11.84
N ASN A 78 14.79 5.15 11.43
CA ASN A 78 16.04 5.39 12.13
C ASN A 78 15.98 6.78 12.73
N LYS A 79 15.46 6.88 13.96
CA LYS A 79 16.10 7.72 14.98
C LYS A 79 15.99 7.09 16.36
N ARG A 80 17.01 6.25 16.60
CA ARG A 80 17.67 5.88 17.85
C ARG A 80 17.29 6.73 19.07
N LYS A 81 16.88 6.04 20.14
CA LYS A 81 17.23 6.39 21.52
C LYS A 81 18.74 6.22 21.70
N ALA A 82 19.43 7.28 22.06
CA ALA A 82 20.62 7.30 22.92
C ALA A 82 20.73 8.70 23.51
#